data_AF-A0A2P8GKN3-F1
#
_entry.id   AF-A0A2P8GKN3-F1
#
_cell.length_a   1.000
_cell.length_b   1.000
_cell.length_c   1.000
_cell.angle_alpha   90.00
_cell.angle_beta   90.00
_cell.angle_gamma   90.00
#
_symmetry.space_group_name_H-M   'P 1'
#
loop_
_entity.id
_entity.type
_entity.pdbx_description
1 polymer ?
#
loop_
_entity_poly.entity_id
_entity_poly.type
_entity_poly.pdbx_seq_one_letter_code
_entity_poly.pdbx_strand_id
1 'polypeptide(L)'
;MIKKLSSVLLLAGMLAGTTMTSTLSFAQGKADKLGWKLGAQAYTFNRFTLAQALDKMDSVGVQYVECYNGQTIGNGIEGKFDWRMDAAKQAQVKALLKAKKKKLVAYGVVSPASEQEWEEVFKFAKAMGIQVITAEPKREHWDAVSRLCDKYQIKVAIHDHPKPSHYWHPDSVLVAIKGRSKLFGACADIGHWVRSGMEPVECIKQLKGHVLHLHFKDLNEKSPDAHDVIWGNGVCNMPAVLAELKAQNFKGMFSVEYEYNWDNSVPDVKECVKFWWQEVGKL
;
A
#
# COMPACT_ATOMS: atom_id res chain seq x y z
N MET A 1 66.18 31.06 9.03
CA MET A 1 64.94 31.63 8.45
C MET A 1 64.16 30.47 7.84
N ILE A 2 62.84 30.41 8.11
CA ILE A 2 61.80 29.56 7.49
C ILE A 2 61.55 28.15 8.10
N LYS A 3 60.35 28.06 8.71
CA LYS A 3 59.61 26.91 9.25
C LYS A 3 59.09 25.96 8.16
N LYS A 4 58.71 24.72 8.54
CA LYS A 4 57.40 24.05 8.28
C LYS A 4 57.45 22.62 8.87
N LEU A 5 56.80 22.32 10.00
CA LEU A 5 55.39 21.92 10.19
C LEU A 5 54.84 20.88 9.19
N SER A 6 54.63 19.68 9.74
CA SER A 6 53.39 18.88 9.71
C SER A 6 52.86 18.34 8.39
N SER A 7 52.73 17.01 8.31
CA SER A 7 51.77 16.34 7.45
C SER A 7 51.28 15.06 8.13
N VAL A 8 50.38 15.21 9.10
CA VAL A 8 49.41 14.16 9.46
C VAL A 8 48.14 14.52 8.71
N LEU A 9 47.83 13.79 7.63
CA LEU A 9 46.57 13.96 6.90
C LEU A 9 45.69 12.73 7.08
N LEU A 10 44.60 12.99 7.80
CA LEU A 10 43.30 12.33 7.90
C LEU A 10 43.09 11.02 7.12
N LEU A 11 42.87 9.94 7.88
CA LEU A 11 42.05 8.79 7.48
C LEU A 11 40.68 8.90 8.20
N ALA A 12 39.84 9.84 7.78
CA ALA A 12 38.49 10.02 8.33
C ALA A 12 37.50 10.32 7.20
N GLY A 13 37.16 9.29 6.42
CA GLY A 13 36.25 9.44 5.28
C GLY A 13 35.40 8.22 4.92
N MET A 14 35.45 7.11 5.67
CA MET A 14 34.79 5.85 5.28
C MET A 14 33.79 5.25 6.29
N LEU A 15 33.51 5.89 7.42
CA LEU A 15 32.59 5.33 8.43
C LEU A 15 31.11 5.73 8.27
N ALA A 16 30.76 6.74 7.47
CA ALA A 16 29.37 7.20 7.36
C ALA A 16 28.52 6.38 6.36
N GLY A 17 29.15 5.72 5.38
CA GLY A 17 28.43 4.94 4.36
C GLY A 17 28.03 3.51 4.80
N THR A 18 28.78 2.94 5.75
CA THR A 18 28.55 1.58 6.29
C THR A 18 27.45 1.51 7.35
N THR A 19 27.14 2.62 8.01
CA THR A 19 26.11 2.67 9.06
C THR A 19 24.68 2.80 8.50
N MET A 20 24.47 3.52 7.39
CA MET A 20 23.13 3.61 6.76
C MET A 20 22.73 2.35 5.99
N THR A 21 23.67 1.65 5.36
CA THR A 21 23.38 0.41 4.61
C THR A 21 23.06 -0.77 5.52
N SER A 22 23.68 -0.82 6.71
CA SER A 22 23.42 -1.86 7.71
C SER A 22 22.04 -1.72 8.37
N THR A 23 21.54 -0.49 8.58
CA THR A 23 20.22 -0.26 9.20
C THR A 23 19.05 -0.63 8.29
N LEU A 24 19.12 -0.31 6.99
CA LEU A 24 18.08 -0.71 6.03
C LEU A 24 18.04 -2.23 5.82
N SER A 25 19.20 -2.89 5.70
CA SER A 25 19.26 -4.35 5.58
C SER A 25 18.68 -5.04 6.82
N PHE A 26 18.91 -4.47 8.01
CA PHE A 26 18.36 -4.98 9.26
C PHE A 26 16.83 -4.80 9.33
N ALA A 27 16.32 -3.62 8.96
CA ALA A 27 14.89 -3.35 8.92
C ALA A 27 14.16 -4.23 7.88
N GLN A 28 14.77 -4.46 6.71
CA GLN A 28 14.28 -5.41 5.72
C GLN A 28 14.17 -6.83 6.29
N GLY A 29 15.22 -7.32 6.97
CA GLY A 29 15.18 -8.63 7.60
C GLY A 29 14.10 -8.77 8.68
N LYS A 30 13.78 -7.68 9.40
CA LYS A 30 12.64 -7.62 10.33
C LYS A 30 11.30 -7.66 9.61
N ALA A 31 11.11 -6.83 8.59
CA ALA A 31 9.90 -6.83 7.76
C ALA A 31 9.62 -8.23 7.18
N ASP A 32 10.66 -8.89 6.66
CA ASP A 32 10.55 -10.23 6.07
C ASP A 32 10.11 -11.27 7.10
N LYS A 33 10.67 -11.25 8.32
CA LYS A 33 10.25 -12.14 9.44
C LYS A 33 8.80 -11.90 9.85
N LEU A 34 8.34 -10.65 9.80
CA LEU A 34 6.94 -10.29 10.07
C LEU A 34 6.02 -10.60 8.88
N GLY A 35 6.56 -10.91 7.70
CA GLY A 35 5.79 -11.09 6.46
C GLY A 35 5.24 -9.78 5.89
N TRP A 36 5.81 -8.65 6.30
CA TRP A 36 5.39 -7.30 5.91
C TRP A 36 6.06 -6.87 4.62
N LYS A 37 5.32 -6.14 3.79
CA LYS A 37 5.81 -5.57 2.53
C LYS A 37 5.47 -4.09 2.51
N LEU A 38 6.45 -3.24 2.18
CA LEU A 38 6.18 -1.86 1.86
C LEU A 38 5.96 -1.73 0.35
N GLY A 39 4.74 -1.39 -0.03
CA GLY A 39 4.33 -1.12 -1.40
C GLY A 39 3.84 0.30 -1.58
N ALA A 40 3.34 0.61 -2.78
CA ALA A 40 2.62 1.84 -3.02
C ALA A 40 1.35 1.59 -3.83
N GLN A 41 0.30 2.32 -3.47
CA GLN A 41 -0.88 2.53 -4.28
C GLN A 41 -0.47 3.46 -5.43
N ALA A 42 -0.57 3.00 -6.67
CA ALA A 42 -0.21 3.76 -7.86
C ALA A 42 -0.98 5.09 -8.01
N TYR A 43 -2.11 5.23 -7.31
CA TYR A 43 -2.89 6.46 -7.23
C TYR A 43 -2.16 7.60 -6.55
N THR A 44 -1.17 7.33 -5.69
CA THR A 44 -0.19 8.32 -5.20
C THR A 44 0.44 9.12 -6.35
N PHE A 45 0.55 8.50 -7.53
CA PHE A 45 1.09 9.10 -8.75
C PHE A 45 0.04 9.15 -9.88
N ASN A 46 -1.24 9.36 -9.57
CA ASN A 46 -2.33 9.34 -10.55
C ASN A 46 -2.25 10.40 -11.66
N ARG A 47 -1.41 11.43 -11.49
CA ARG A 47 -1.11 12.45 -12.52
C ARG A 47 -0.15 11.94 -13.60
N PHE A 48 0.37 10.72 -13.43
CA PHE A 48 1.35 10.10 -14.30
C PHE A 48 0.83 8.77 -14.84
N THR A 49 1.42 8.33 -15.96
CA THR A 49 1.19 6.97 -16.49
C THR A 49 1.68 5.92 -15.50
N LEU A 50 1.17 4.68 -15.58
CA LEU A 50 1.64 3.56 -14.77
C LEU A 50 3.16 3.39 -14.92
N ALA A 51 3.70 3.45 -16.14
CA ALA A 51 5.14 3.34 -16.35
C ALA A 51 5.95 4.38 -15.56
N GLN A 52 5.50 5.65 -15.55
CA GLN A 52 6.12 6.72 -14.78
C GLN A 52 5.91 6.56 -13.26
N ALA A 53 4.73 6.09 -12.84
CA ALA A 53 4.46 5.79 -11.43
C ALA A 53 5.40 4.69 -10.91
N LEU A 54 5.66 3.65 -11.70
CA LEU A 54 6.61 2.58 -11.36
C LEU A 54 8.05 3.13 -11.26
N ASP A 55 8.45 4.09 -12.10
CA ASP A 55 9.77 4.75 -11.99
C ASP A 55 9.87 5.61 -10.73
N LYS A 56 8.80 6.31 -10.36
CA LYS A 56 8.72 7.08 -9.11
C LYS A 56 8.77 6.19 -7.87
N MET A 57 8.11 5.03 -7.89
CA MET A 57 8.23 4.03 -6.82
C MET A 57 9.66 3.51 -6.71
N ASP A 58 10.36 3.31 -7.83
CA ASP A 58 11.75 2.87 -7.82
C ASP A 58 12.70 3.87 -7.19
N SER A 59 12.53 5.17 -7.50
CA SER A 59 13.40 6.23 -6.99
C SER A 59 13.31 6.42 -5.47
N VAL A 60 12.24 5.90 -4.83
CA VAL A 60 12.04 5.90 -3.38
C VAL A 60 12.23 4.51 -2.75
N GLY A 61 12.69 3.52 -3.51
CA GLY A 61 13.00 2.18 -2.98
C GLY A 61 11.80 1.26 -2.77
N VAL A 62 10.65 1.55 -3.38
CA VAL A 62 9.43 0.72 -3.29
C VAL A 62 9.33 -0.22 -4.49
N GLN A 63 9.18 -1.52 -4.23
CA GLN A 63 9.19 -2.56 -5.27
C GLN A 63 7.84 -3.28 -5.44
N TYR A 64 6.96 -3.20 -4.44
CA TYR A 64 5.62 -3.77 -4.50
C TYR A 64 4.61 -2.71 -4.93
N VAL A 65 3.66 -3.09 -5.79
CA VAL A 65 2.65 -2.16 -6.32
C VAL A 65 1.24 -2.69 -6.13
N GLU A 66 0.36 -1.78 -5.74
CA GLU A 66 -1.08 -1.86 -5.92
C GLU A 66 -1.47 -0.95 -7.08
N CYS A 67 -2.00 -1.51 -8.17
CA CYS A 67 -2.47 -0.71 -9.30
C CYS A 67 -3.95 -0.34 -9.11
N TYR A 68 -4.33 0.87 -9.49
CA TYR A 68 -5.74 1.27 -9.52
C TYR A 68 -6.36 1.11 -10.91
N ASN A 69 -7.69 0.99 -10.95
CA ASN A 69 -8.45 0.82 -12.17
C ASN A 69 -8.43 2.10 -13.03
N GLY A 70 -7.95 1.99 -14.27
CA GLY A 70 -8.08 3.03 -15.28
C GLY A 70 -6.84 3.93 -15.47
N GLN A 71 -5.71 3.63 -14.82
CA GLN A 71 -4.47 4.37 -15.04
C GLN A 71 -3.96 4.14 -16.46
N THR A 72 -3.61 5.21 -17.19
CA THR A 72 -2.96 5.09 -18.51
C THR A 72 -1.63 4.33 -18.39
N ILE A 73 -1.38 3.31 -19.22
CA ILE A 73 -0.22 2.41 -19.05
C ILE A 73 1.11 3.12 -19.36
N GLY A 74 1.24 3.69 -20.56
CA GLY A 74 2.45 4.41 -21.01
C GLY A 74 3.59 3.50 -21.48
N ASN A 75 4.76 4.10 -21.73
CA ASN A 75 5.96 3.40 -22.24
C ASN A 75 5.73 2.62 -23.55
N GLY A 76 5.04 3.25 -24.51
CA GLY A 76 4.69 2.64 -25.79
C GLY A 76 3.54 1.62 -25.73
N ILE A 77 2.96 1.38 -24.55
CA ILE A 77 1.78 0.53 -24.39
C ILE A 77 0.54 1.42 -24.31
N GLU A 78 -0.30 1.36 -25.33
CA GLU A 78 -1.56 2.09 -25.39
C GLU A 78 -2.61 1.50 -24.43
N GLY A 79 -3.57 2.33 -24.02
CA GLY A 79 -4.70 1.93 -23.18
C GLY A 79 -4.50 2.15 -21.68
N LYS A 80 -5.42 1.60 -20.90
CA LYS A 80 -5.50 1.74 -19.45
C LYS A 80 -5.25 0.40 -18.77
N PHE A 81 -4.66 0.44 -17.57
CA PHE A 81 -4.55 -0.70 -16.69
C PHE A 81 -5.91 -0.90 -16.02
N ASP A 82 -6.66 -1.90 -16.45
CA ASP A 82 -7.90 -2.31 -15.81
C ASP A 82 -8.18 -3.80 -16.05
N TRP A 83 -9.22 -4.30 -15.39
CA TRP A 83 -9.57 -5.72 -15.45
C TRP A 83 -10.14 -6.17 -16.80
N ARG A 84 -10.44 -5.24 -17.73
CA ARG A 84 -10.96 -5.52 -19.07
C ARG A 84 -9.85 -5.67 -20.12
N MET A 85 -8.58 -5.49 -19.74
CA MET A 85 -7.44 -5.76 -20.62
C MET A 85 -7.48 -7.19 -21.16
N ASP A 86 -7.32 -7.34 -22.48
CA ASP A 86 -7.16 -8.65 -23.11
C ASP A 86 -5.82 -9.33 -22.72
N ALA A 87 -5.68 -10.60 -23.09
CA ALA A 87 -4.50 -11.38 -22.74
C ALA A 87 -3.19 -10.81 -23.33
N ALA A 88 -3.23 -10.19 -24.51
CA ALA A 88 -2.05 -9.61 -25.15
C ALA A 88 -1.59 -8.36 -24.39
N LYS A 89 -2.53 -7.50 -23.99
CA LYS A 89 -2.26 -6.33 -23.17
C LYS A 89 -1.76 -6.71 -21.78
N GLN A 90 -2.37 -7.71 -21.15
CA GLN A 90 -1.88 -8.27 -19.88
C GLN A 90 -0.43 -8.75 -20.00
N ALA A 91 -0.04 -9.40 -21.11
CA ALA A 91 1.33 -9.84 -21.34
C ALA A 91 2.31 -8.66 -21.48
N GLN A 92 1.93 -7.61 -22.22
CA GLN A 92 2.73 -6.36 -22.33
C GLN A 92 2.95 -5.71 -20.97
N VAL A 93 1.90 -5.60 -20.15
CA VAL A 93 1.98 -5.00 -18.82
C VAL A 93 2.82 -5.85 -17.86
N LYS A 94 2.71 -7.19 -17.90
CA LYS A 94 3.61 -8.07 -17.13
C LYS A 94 5.06 -7.89 -17.53
N ALA A 95 5.34 -7.72 -18.82
CA ALA A 95 6.70 -7.44 -19.31
C ALA A 95 7.21 -6.09 -18.81
N LEU A 96 6.37 -5.04 -18.80
CA LEU A 96 6.69 -3.73 -18.23
C LEU A 96 7.05 -3.84 -16.74
N LEU A 97 6.20 -4.50 -15.94
CA LEU A 97 6.43 -4.73 -14.51
C LEU A 97 7.75 -5.48 -14.28
N LYS A 98 8.01 -6.56 -15.04
CA LYS A 98 9.25 -7.33 -14.96
C LYS A 98 10.47 -6.49 -15.30
N ALA A 99 10.42 -5.70 -16.38
CA ALA A 99 11.51 -4.84 -16.82
C ALA A 99 11.85 -3.77 -15.76
N LYS A 100 10.82 -3.22 -15.10
CA LYS A 100 10.97 -2.26 -13.99
C LYS A 100 11.21 -2.92 -12.62
N LYS A 101 11.37 -4.26 -12.57
CA LYS A 101 11.59 -5.06 -11.35
C LYS A 101 10.50 -4.87 -10.29
N LYS A 102 9.27 -4.57 -10.72
CA LYS A 102 8.11 -4.36 -9.83
C LYS A 102 7.29 -5.63 -9.66
N LYS A 103 6.82 -5.84 -8.44
CA LYS A 103 5.92 -6.95 -8.10
C LYS A 103 4.52 -6.42 -7.86
N LEU A 104 3.62 -6.72 -8.79
CA LEU A 104 2.20 -6.49 -8.62
C LEU A 104 1.66 -7.41 -7.51
N VAL A 105 1.09 -6.80 -6.47
CA VAL A 105 0.55 -7.51 -5.30
C VAL A 105 -0.94 -7.33 -5.20
N ALA A 106 -1.42 -6.10 -5.40
CA ALA A 106 -2.81 -5.75 -5.21
C ALA A 106 -3.41 -4.97 -6.40
N TYR A 107 -4.73 -4.92 -6.46
CA TYR A 107 -5.47 -4.16 -7.46
C TYR A 107 -6.76 -3.58 -6.88
N GLY A 108 -6.98 -2.28 -7.08
CA GLY A 108 -8.19 -1.58 -6.65
C GLY A 108 -7.93 -0.11 -6.34
N VAL A 109 -8.88 0.62 -5.76
CA VAL A 109 -10.17 0.14 -5.22
C VAL A 109 -11.19 -0.09 -6.35
N VAL A 110 -11.88 -1.23 -6.37
CA VAL A 110 -12.95 -1.52 -7.34
C VAL A 110 -14.32 -1.74 -6.68
N SER A 111 -15.39 -1.37 -7.38
CA SER A 111 -16.76 -1.73 -7.01
C SER A 111 -17.53 -2.21 -8.26
N PRO A 112 -17.30 -3.46 -8.71
CA PRO A 112 -18.01 -4.03 -9.85
C PRO A 112 -19.54 -4.03 -9.66
N ALA A 113 -20.25 -3.82 -10.76
CA ALA A 113 -21.69 -3.57 -10.75
C ALA A 113 -22.54 -4.85 -10.65
N SER A 114 -21.97 -6.03 -10.93
CA SER A 114 -22.67 -7.32 -10.93
C SER A 114 -21.77 -8.48 -10.49
N GLU A 115 -22.36 -9.62 -10.13
CA GLU A 115 -21.62 -10.86 -9.86
C GLU A 115 -20.75 -11.31 -11.05
N GLN A 116 -21.20 -11.06 -12.29
CA GLN A 116 -20.43 -11.38 -13.49
C GLN A 116 -19.15 -10.55 -13.56
N GLU A 117 -19.24 -9.24 -13.36
CA GLU A 117 -18.06 -8.37 -13.37
C GLU A 117 -17.11 -8.71 -12.21
N TRP A 118 -17.63 -9.13 -11.07
CA TRP A 118 -16.80 -9.66 -9.98
C TRP A 118 -15.99 -10.87 -10.43
N GLU A 119 -16.62 -11.88 -11.02
CA GLU A 119 -15.92 -13.06 -11.57
C GLU A 119 -14.86 -12.66 -12.62
N GLU A 120 -15.13 -11.64 -13.45
CA GLU A 120 -14.16 -11.09 -14.42
C GLU A 120 -12.95 -10.45 -13.74
N VAL A 121 -13.16 -9.67 -12.67
CA VAL A 121 -12.08 -9.09 -11.85
C VAL A 121 -11.23 -10.18 -11.20
N PHE A 122 -11.85 -11.25 -10.68
CA PHE A 122 -11.11 -12.38 -10.09
C PHE A 122 -10.29 -13.15 -11.14
N LYS A 123 -10.83 -13.37 -12.35
CA LYS A 123 -10.09 -13.97 -13.47
C LYS A 123 -8.90 -13.11 -13.87
N PHE A 124 -9.10 -11.80 -13.99
CA PHE A 124 -8.03 -10.84 -14.23
C PHE A 124 -6.96 -10.89 -13.14
N ALA A 125 -7.37 -10.85 -11.87
CA ALA A 125 -6.46 -10.92 -10.73
C ALA A 125 -5.61 -12.20 -10.75
N LYS A 126 -6.24 -13.35 -11.03
CA LYS A 126 -5.55 -14.63 -11.18
C LYS A 126 -4.55 -14.60 -12.33
N ALA A 127 -4.97 -14.09 -13.50
CA ALA A 127 -4.10 -14.00 -14.68
C ALA A 127 -2.89 -13.11 -14.43
N MET A 128 -3.06 -11.98 -13.73
CA MET A 128 -2.00 -11.02 -13.43
C MET A 128 -1.14 -11.40 -12.21
N GLY A 129 -1.51 -12.45 -11.46
CA GLY A 129 -0.79 -12.87 -10.25
C GLY A 129 -1.05 -11.97 -9.04
N ILE A 130 -2.17 -11.24 -9.05
CA ILE A 130 -2.62 -10.39 -7.95
C ILE A 130 -3.08 -11.28 -6.78
N GLN A 131 -2.70 -10.89 -5.56
CA GLN A 131 -3.00 -11.63 -4.33
C GLN A 131 -4.14 -11.00 -3.53
N VAL A 132 -4.35 -9.69 -3.68
CA VAL A 132 -5.35 -8.91 -2.96
C VAL A 132 -6.09 -8.00 -3.94
N ILE A 133 -7.41 -8.04 -3.93
CA ILE A 133 -8.26 -7.04 -4.57
C ILE A 133 -8.75 -6.10 -3.46
N THR A 134 -8.44 -4.81 -3.55
CA THR A 134 -9.05 -3.79 -2.68
C THR A 134 -10.36 -3.34 -3.30
N ALA A 135 -11.43 -3.26 -2.51
CA ALA A 135 -12.76 -3.08 -3.08
C ALA A 135 -13.80 -2.50 -2.11
N GLU A 136 -14.92 -2.04 -2.67
CA GLU A 136 -16.12 -1.62 -1.93
C GLU A 136 -17.34 -2.38 -2.46
N PRO A 137 -17.53 -3.66 -2.08
CA PRO A 137 -18.63 -4.46 -2.59
C PRO A 137 -19.98 -3.91 -2.15
N LYS A 138 -21.01 -4.01 -2.99
CA LYS A 138 -22.39 -3.79 -2.53
C LYS A 138 -22.86 -4.96 -1.67
N ARG A 139 -23.85 -4.74 -0.81
CA ARG A 139 -24.38 -5.75 0.11
C ARG A 139 -24.86 -7.01 -0.59
N GLU A 140 -25.56 -6.84 -1.72
CA GLU A 140 -26.05 -7.93 -2.54
C GLU A 140 -24.93 -8.81 -3.12
N HIS A 141 -23.68 -8.32 -3.18
CA HIS A 141 -22.54 -9.05 -3.74
C HIS A 141 -21.71 -9.79 -2.68
N TRP A 142 -21.95 -9.63 -1.38
CA TRP A 142 -21.07 -10.19 -0.33
C TRP A 142 -20.90 -11.71 -0.43
N ASP A 143 -21.99 -12.45 -0.67
CA ASP A 143 -21.93 -13.91 -0.76
C ASP A 143 -21.21 -14.36 -2.03
N ALA A 144 -21.42 -13.65 -3.13
CA ALA A 144 -20.70 -13.91 -4.38
C ALA A 144 -19.20 -13.66 -4.22
N VAL A 145 -18.81 -12.50 -3.67
CA VAL A 145 -17.43 -12.15 -3.37
C VAL A 145 -16.78 -13.21 -2.49
N SER A 146 -17.45 -13.64 -1.41
CA SER A 146 -16.94 -14.71 -0.54
C SER A 146 -16.69 -16.02 -1.30
N ARG A 147 -17.65 -16.48 -2.12
CA ARG A 147 -17.48 -17.70 -2.93
C ARG A 147 -16.32 -17.56 -3.91
N LEU A 148 -16.14 -16.39 -4.51
CA LEU A 148 -15.06 -16.11 -5.44
C LEU A 148 -13.69 -16.08 -4.76
N CYS A 149 -13.59 -15.51 -3.55
CA CYS A 149 -12.39 -15.59 -2.72
C CYS A 149 -11.94 -17.05 -2.53
N ASP A 150 -12.86 -17.93 -2.15
CA ASP A 150 -12.56 -19.36 -1.94
C ASP A 150 -12.24 -20.09 -3.26
N LYS A 151 -12.97 -19.82 -4.33
CA LYS A 151 -12.75 -20.42 -5.65
C LYS A 151 -11.38 -20.07 -6.23
N TYR A 152 -10.99 -18.79 -6.15
CA TYR A 152 -9.77 -18.29 -6.78
C TYR A 152 -8.55 -18.28 -5.86
N GLN A 153 -8.77 -18.43 -4.55
CA GLN A 153 -7.75 -18.26 -3.51
C GLN A 153 -7.09 -16.87 -3.57
N ILE A 154 -7.92 -15.84 -3.77
CA ILE A 154 -7.53 -14.43 -3.84
C ILE A 154 -8.26 -13.69 -2.73
N LYS A 155 -7.54 -12.80 -2.03
CA LYS A 155 -8.14 -11.99 -0.96
C LYS A 155 -8.95 -10.85 -1.55
N VAL A 156 -10.07 -10.52 -0.91
CA VAL A 156 -10.76 -9.24 -1.08
C VAL A 156 -10.69 -8.47 0.22
N ALA A 157 -10.11 -7.27 0.15
CA ALA A 157 -9.94 -6.37 1.27
C ALA A 157 -10.87 -5.16 1.08
N ILE A 158 -11.89 -5.04 1.92
CA ILE A 158 -12.88 -3.97 1.91
C ILE A 158 -12.20 -2.67 2.32
N HIS A 159 -12.11 -1.72 1.39
CA HIS A 159 -11.55 -0.39 1.65
C HIS A 159 -12.60 0.51 2.31
N ASP A 160 -12.20 1.21 3.35
CA ASP A 160 -13.03 2.22 4.00
C ASP A 160 -12.75 3.61 3.42
N HIS A 161 -13.81 4.39 3.21
CA HIS A 161 -13.73 5.83 2.89
C HIS A 161 -14.36 6.65 4.01
N PRO A 162 -14.08 7.97 4.12
CA PRO A 162 -14.61 8.79 5.20
C PRO A 162 -16.14 8.77 5.25
N LYS A 163 -16.69 9.00 6.44
CA LYS A 163 -18.14 9.18 6.59
C LYS A 163 -18.63 10.41 5.80
N PRO A 164 -19.81 10.34 5.15
CA PRO A 164 -20.65 9.15 5.01
C PRO A 164 -20.17 8.27 3.83
N SER A 165 -19.84 7.02 4.11
CA SER A 165 -19.66 5.97 3.10
C SER A 165 -20.32 4.67 3.60
N HIS A 166 -20.32 3.60 2.81
CA HIS A 166 -20.87 2.33 3.31
C HIS A 166 -19.95 1.67 4.35
N TYR A 167 -18.63 1.80 4.16
CA TYR A 167 -17.61 1.08 4.90
C TYR A 167 -16.77 1.91 5.88
N TRP A 168 -17.14 3.17 6.14
CA TRP A 168 -16.36 4.10 6.98
C TRP A 168 -16.03 3.64 8.40
N HIS A 169 -16.73 2.63 8.94
CA HIS A 169 -16.57 2.13 10.31
C HIS A 169 -16.26 0.62 10.31
N PRO A 170 -15.33 0.11 11.15
CA PRO A 170 -15.01 -1.31 11.30
C PRO A 170 -16.20 -2.26 11.39
N ASP A 171 -17.26 -1.87 12.12
CA ASP A 171 -18.49 -2.67 12.27
C ASP A 171 -19.13 -3.05 10.92
N SER A 172 -19.10 -2.14 9.94
CA SER A 172 -19.64 -2.41 8.61
C SER A 172 -18.89 -3.55 7.91
N VAL A 173 -17.56 -3.60 8.08
CA VAL A 173 -16.70 -4.68 7.59
C VAL A 173 -17.00 -5.98 8.35
N LEU A 174 -17.10 -5.94 9.68
CA LEU A 174 -17.44 -7.11 10.49
C LEU A 174 -18.79 -7.73 10.10
N VAL A 175 -19.79 -6.89 9.82
CA VAL A 175 -21.10 -7.33 9.29
C VAL A 175 -20.95 -7.96 7.90
N ALA A 176 -20.18 -7.32 7.01
CA ALA A 176 -19.97 -7.81 5.66
C ALA A 176 -19.23 -9.16 5.63
N ILE A 177 -18.33 -9.45 6.57
CA ILE A 177 -17.53 -10.69 6.55
C ILE A 177 -18.05 -11.80 7.46
N LYS A 178 -19.06 -11.54 8.30
CA LYS A 178 -19.59 -12.52 9.26
C LYS A 178 -20.07 -13.80 8.56
N GLY A 179 -19.45 -14.93 8.91
CA GLY A 179 -19.78 -16.25 8.35
C GLY A 179 -19.30 -16.48 6.92
N ARG A 180 -18.45 -15.59 6.38
CA ARG A 180 -17.89 -15.66 5.02
C ARG A 180 -16.43 -16.09 5.02
N SER A 181 -15.84 -16.17 3.83
CA SER A 181 -14.46 -16.59 3.61
C SER A 181 -13.47 -15.82 4.49
N LYS A 182 -12.46 -16.52 5.01
CA LYS A 182 -11.31 -15.90 5.71
C LYS A 182 -10.45 -15.02 4.80
N LEU A 183 -10.64 -15.13 3.48
CA LEU A 183 -9.99 -14.30 2.48
C LEU A 183 -10.80 -13.02 2.17
N PHE A 184 -11.93 -12.80 2.84
CA PHE A 184 -12.72 -11.57 2.76
C PHE A 184 -12.59 -10.80 4.08
N GLY A 185 -11.98 -9.61 4.03
CA GLY A 185 -11.57 -8.85 5.21
C GLY A 185 -11.42 -7.37 4.92
N ALA A 186 -10.63 -6.65 5.71
CA ALA A 186 -10.44 -5.20 5.61
C ALA A 186 -9.19 -4.83 4.81
N CYS A 187 -9.30 -3.79 3.97
CA CYS A 187 -8.21 -2.91 3.60
C CYS A 187 -8.28 -1.71 4.54
N ALA A 188 -7.44 -1.70 5.58
CA ALA A 188 -7.46 -0.64 6.58
C ALA A 188 -6.86 0.65 6.01
N ASP A 189 -7.68 1.64 5.72
CA ASP A 189 -7.23 3.01 5.46
C ASP A 189 -7.21 3.82 6.75
N ILE A 190 -6.02 3.94 7.31
CA ILE A 190 -5.86 4.57 8.62
C ILE A 190 -6.14 6.08 8.60
N GLY A 191 -6.03 6.73 7.43
CA GLY A 191 -6.34 8.15 7.29
C GLY A 191 -7.84 8.40 7.21
N HIS A 192 -8.59 7.56 6.50
CA HIS A 192 -10.04 7.71 6.38
C HIS A 192 -10.77 7.52 7.71
N TRP A 193 -10.26 6.68 8.61
CA TRP A 193 -10.72 6.64 10.01
C TRP A 193 -10.47 7.94 10.76
N VAL A 194 -9.27 8.54 10.62
CA VAL A 194 -8.98 9.85 11.24
C VAL A 194 -9.92 10.94 10.71
N ARG A 195 -10.16 11.00 9.39
CA ARG A 195 -11.15 11.92 8.78
C ARG A 195 -12.56 11.71 9.33
N SER A 196 -12.87 10.49 9.75
CA SER A 196 -14.16 10.13 10.35
C SER A 196 -14.24 10.40 11.87
N GLY A 197 -13.17 10.90 12.48
CA GLY A 197 -13.10 11.18 13.91
C GLY A 197 -12.74 9.95 14.75
N MET A 198 -12.20 8.90 14.14
CA MET A 198 -11.87 7.63 14.79
C MET A 198 -10.37 7.53 15.09
N GLU A 199 -10.00 6.59 15.97
CA GLU A 199 -8.62 6.28 16.31
C GLU A 199 -8.17 5.03 15.55
N PRO A 200 -7.16 5.10 14.66
CA PRO A 200 -6.76 3.97 13.82
C PRO A 200 -6.40 2.70 14.59
N VAL A 201 -5.72 2.83 15.72
CA VAL A 201 -5.33 1.70 16.58
C VAL A 201 -6.54 0.96 17.10
N GLU A 202 -7.58 1.68 17.53
CA GLU A 202 -8.81 1.07 18.05
C GLU A 202 -9.61 0.42 16.91
N CYS A 203 -9.59 0.98 15.71
CA CYS A 203 -10.19 0.37 14.53
C CYS A 203 -9.53 -0.97 14.18
N ILE A 204 -8.20 -1.02 14.21
CA ILE A 204 -7.42 -2.24 13.96
C ILE A 204 -7.66 -3.29 15.05
N LYS A 205 -7.80 -2.89 16.32
CA LYS A 205 -8.19 -3.80 17.41
C LYS A 205 -9.57 -4.40 17.19
N GLN A 206 -10.55 -3.61 16.74
CA GLN A 206 -11.89 -4.11 16.41
C GLN A 206 -11.85 -5.11 15.25
N LEU A 207 -10.98 -4.88 14.26
CA LEU A 207 -10.77 -5.75 13.10
C LEU A 207 -9.77 -6.88 13.35
N LYS A 208 -9.53 -7.26 14.61
CA LYS A 208 -8.48 -8.22 14.97
C LYS A 208 -8.58 -9.52 14.15
N GLY A 209 -7.52 -9.82 13.40
CA GLY A 209 -7.44 -11.01 12.55
C GLY A 209 -8.15 -10.90 11.19
N HIS A 210 -8.74 -9.74 10.88
CA HIS A 210 -9.48 -9.49 9.64
C HIS A 210 -8.86 -8.42 8.74
N VAL A 211 -7.78 -7.75 9.17
CA VAL A 211 -7.01 -6.84 8.30
C VAL A 211 -6.17 -7.66 7.32
N LEU A 212 -6.39 -7.45 6.01
CA LEU A 212 -5.73 -8.19 4.93
C LEU A 212 -4.73 -7.34 4.14
N HIS A 213 -4.90 -6.02 4.17
CA HIS A 213 -4.15 -5.03 3.42
C HIS A 213 -4.30 -3.66 4.08
N LEU A 214 -3.41 -2.71 3.75
CA LEU A 214 -3.52 -1.35 4.27
C LEU A 214 -3.32 -0.33 3.16
N HIS A 215 -4.13 0.72 3.18
CA HIS A 215 -3.79 2.02 2.62
C HIS A 215 -3.22 2.86 3.77
N PHE A 216 -1.90 3.02 3.75
CA PHE A 216 -1.15 3.60 4.84
C PHE A 216 -0.88 5.08 4.51
N LYS A 217 -1.37 5.97 5.35
CA LYS A 217 -1.23 7.43 5.23
C LYS A 217 -1.25 8.07 6.60
N ASP A 218 -0.67 9.26 6.72
CA ASP A 218 -0.69 10.05 7.94
C ASP A 218 -1.31 11.42 7.63
N LEU A 219 -2.06 11.99 8.56
CA LEU A 219 -2.87 13.19 8.30
C LEU A 219 -2.47 14.33 9.24
N ASN A 220 -2.52 15.56 8.74
CA ASN A 220 -2.13 16.75 9.50
C ASN A 220 -2.99 16.97 10.76
N GLU A 221 -4.26 16.56 10.74
CA GLU A 221 -5.20 16.76 11.83
C GLU A 221 -6.36 15.75 11.80
N LYS A 222 -7.18 15.76 12.84
CA LYS A 222 -8.36 14.90 12.98
C LYS A 222 -9.62 15.65 12.54
N SER A 223 -9.77 15.85 11.24
CA SER A 223 -10.92 16.54 10.63
C SER A 223 -11.31 15.91 9.29
N PRO A 224 -12.54 16.11 8.79
CA PRO A 224 -12.93 15.69 7.45
C PRO A 224 -12.09 16.31 6.33
N ASP A 225 -11.53 17.51 6.56
CA ASP A 225 -10.75 18.28 5.59
C ASP A 225 -9.25 17.97 5.64
N ALA A 226 -8.84 17.04 6.51
CA ALA A 226 -7.44 16.69 6.70
C ALA A 226 -6.80 16.14 5.42
N HIS A 227 -5.58 16.57 5.16
CA HIS A 227 -4.77 16.13 4.03
C HIS A 227 -3.57 15.30 4.50
N ASP A 228 -3.01 14.55 3.57
CA ASP A 228 -1.88 13.68 3.84
C ASP A 228 -0.62 14.50 4.14
N VAL A 229 0.17 14.02 5.09
CA VAL A 229 1.47 14.58 5.48
C VAL A 229 2.53 13.49 5.55
N ILE A 230 3.79 13.90 5.51
CA ILE A 230 4.91 12.97 5.68
C ILE A 230 4.71 12.17 6.97
N TRP A 231 4.82 10.85 6.85
CA TRP A 231 4.56 9.91 7.94
C TRP A 231 5.39 10.21 9.19
N GLY A 232 4.71 10.23 10.34
CA GLY A 232 5.31 10.58 11.63
C GLY A 232 5.11 12.04 12.03
N ASN A 233 4.63 12.88 11.12
CA ASN A 233 4.28 14.29 11.41
C ASN A 233 2.78 14.53 11.59
N GLY A 234 1.96 13.48 11.48
CA GLY A 234 0.51 13.57 11.59
C GLY A 234 -0.07 12.93 12.84
N VAL A 235 -1.39 12.75 12.82
CA VAL A 235 -2.19 12.32 13.97
C VAL A 235 -2.62 10.85 13.92
N CYS A 236 -2.19 10.06 12.91
CA CYS A 236 -2.63 8.66 12.78
C CYS A 236 -1.99 7.71 13.80
N ASN A 237 -1.02 8.18 14.59
CA ASN A 237 -0.26 7.40 15.57
C ASN A 237 0.31 6.09 14.98
N MET A 238 1.05 6.24 13.88
CA MET A 238 1.58 5.12 13.11
C MET A 238 2.45 4.13 13.93
N PRO A 239 3.29 4.54 14.88
CA PRO A 239 4.04 3.58 15.71
C PRO A 239 3.13 2.64 16.50
N ALA A 240 2.03 3.15 17.06
CA ALA A 240 1.05 2.34 17.78
C ALA A 240 0.27 1.41 16.82
N VAL A 241 -0.05 1.88 15.61
CA VAL A 241 -0.65 1.05 14.56
C VAL A 241 0.26 -0.12 14.18
N LEU A 242 1.55 0.12 13.95
CA LEU A 242 2.51 -0.92 13.62
C LEU A 242 2.66 -1.92 14.79
N ALA A 243 2.73 -1.43 16.04
CA ALA A 243 2.79 -2.29 17.22
C ALA A 243 1.56 -3.20 17.35
N GLU A 244 0.35 -2.67 17.11
CA GLU A 244 -0.89 -3.44 17.13
C GLU A 244 -0.91 -4.49 16.02
N LEU A 245 -0.58 -4.14 14.78
CA LEU A 245 -0.51 -5.08 13.66
C LEU A 245 0.50 -6.21 13.94
N LYS A 246 1.64 -5.90 14.57
CA LYS A 246 2.61 -6.90 15.01
C LYS A 246 2.00 -7.81 16.07
N ALA A 247 1.32 -7.26 17.08
CA ALA A 247 0.67 -8.04 18.13
C ALA A 247 -0.39 -9.01 17.59
N GLN A 248 -1.05 -8.61 16.49
CA GLN A 248 -2.02 -9.45 15.78
C GLN A 248 -1.38 -10.44 14.79
N ASN A 249 -0.05 -10.45 14.64
CA ASN A 249 0.67 -11.24 13.63
C ASN A 249 0.19 -10.98 12.20
N PHE A 250 -0.17 -9.72 11.90
CA PHE A 250 -0.57 -9.30 10.56
C PHE A 250 0.51 -9.66 9.54
N LYS A 251 0.09 -10.15 8.37
CA LYS A 251 0.95 -10.41 7.21
C LYS A 251 0.31 -9.84 5.96
N GLY A 252 0.94 -8.83 5.37
CA GLY A 252 0.40 -8.18 4.20
C GLY A 252 1.27 -7.03 3.72
N MET A 253 0.68 -6.22 2.85
CA MET A 253 1.33 -5.06 2.27
C MET A 253 0.76 -3.79 2.90
N PHE A 254 1.65 -2.84 3.16
CA PHE A 254 1.35 -1.46 3.49
C PHE A 254 1.51 -0.68 2.18
N SER A 255 0.40 -0.31 1.55
CA SER A 255 0.44 0.55 0.37
C SER A 255 0.60 1.99 0.82
N VAL A 256 1.71 2.63 0.45
CA VAL A 256 1.78 4.09 0.47
C VAL A 256 0.66 4.63 -0.42
N GLU A 257 -0.30 5.31 0.18
CA GLU A 257 -1.25 6.14 -0.54
C GLU A 257 -1.10 7.56 -0.03
N TYR A 258 -0.41 8.40 -0.81
CA TYR A 258 -0.10 9.77 -0.41
C TYR A 258 -0.84 10.75 -1.32
N GLU A 259 -1.92 11.30 -0.78
CA GLU A 259 -2.93 12.06 -1.50
C GLU A 259 -2.73 13.57 -1.41
N TYR A 260 -1.47 14.00 -1.42
CA TYR A 260 -1.08 15.40 -1.37
C TYR A 260 0.12 15.68 -2.26
N ASN A 261 0.32 16.96 -2.62
CA ASN A 261 1.45 17.40 -3.46
C ASN A 261 1.56 16.58 -4.77
N TRP A 262 0.42 16.32 -5.42
CA TRP A 262 0.26 15.31 -6.48
C TRP A 262 1.29 15.35 -7.62
N ASP A 263 1.68 16.54 -8.06
CA ASP A 263 2.61 16.72 -9.17
C ASP A 263 4.08 16.50 -8.76
N ASN A 264 4.38 16.58 -7.47
CA ASN A 264 5.74 16.47 -6.94
C ASN A 264 5.81 15.76 -5.57
N SER A 265 5.05 14.67 -5.39
CA SER A 265 4.97 13.93 -4.12
C SER A 265 6.16 13.01 -3.83
N VAL A 266 7.08 12.84 -4.79
CA VAL A 266 8.25 11.93 -4.66
C VAL A 266 9.15 12.28 -3.45
N PRO A 267 9.51 13.54 -3.18
CA PRO A 267 10.30 13.89 -2.00
C PRO A 267 9.59 13.54 -0.69
N ASP A 268 8.28 13.77 -0.60
CA ASP A 268 7.48 13.49 0.60
C ASP A 268 7.38 11.98 0.84
N VAL A 269 7.04 11.22 -0.22
CA VAL A 269 6.96 9.75 -0.18
C VAL A 269 8.30 9.13 0.20
N LYS A 270 9.43 9.72 -0.22
CA LYS A 270 10.76 9.24 0.17
C LYS A 270 10.97 9.32 1.68
N GLU A 271 10.52 10.41 2.33
CA GLU A 271 10.60 10.53 3.78
C GLU A 271 9.60 9.61 4.48
N CYS A 272 8.40 9.37 3.91
CA CYS A 272 7.46 8.37 4.42
C CYS A 272 8.07 6.96 4.43
N VAL A 273 8.69 6.55 3.32
CA VAL A 273 9.37 5.24 3.20
C VAL A 273 10.49 5.12 4.23
N LYS A 274 11.30 6.17 4.40
CA LYS A 274 12.36 6.22 5.40
C LYS A 274 11.82 6.08 6.82
N PHE A 275 10.75 6.80 7.16
CA PHE A 275 10.07 6.68 8.45
C PHE A 275 9.61 5.24 8.70
N TRP A 276 8.97 4.61 7.71
CA TRP A 276 8.48 3.23 7.86
C TRP A 276 9.61 2.24 8.16
N TRP A 277 10.73 2.32 7.43
CA TRP A 277 11.89 1.47 7.70
C TRP A 277 12.50 1.71 9.09
N GLN A 278 12.51 2.96 9.57
CA GLN A 278 12.97 3.29 10.91
C GLN A 278 12.07 2.67 11.98
N GLU A 279 10.74 2.78 11.85
CA GLU A 279 9.79 2.20 12.81
C GLU A 279 9.81 0.68 12.79
N VAL A 280 9.83 0.05 11.62
CA VAL A 280 9.98 -1.41 11.50
C VAL A 280 11.31 -1.88 12.08
N GLY A 281 12.37 -1.09 11.94
CA GLY A 281 13.67 -1.33 12.57
C GLY A 281 13.62 -1.37 14.10
N LYS A 282 12.62 -0.76 14.75
CA LYS A 282 12.45 -0.72 16.21
C LYS A 282 11.62 -1.89 16.75
N LEU A 283 10.77 -2.50 15.92
CA LEU A 283 9.94 -3.66 16.28
C LEU A 283 10.76 -4.92 16.56
#